data_AF-A0A5F2BY94-F1
#
_entry.id   AF-A0A5F2BY94-F1
#
_cell.length_a   1.000
_cell.length_b   1.000
_cell.length_c   1.000
_cell.angle_alpha   90.00
_cell.angle_beta   90.00
_cell.angle_gamma   90.00
#
_symmetry.space_group_name_H-M   'P 1'
#
loop_
_entity.id
_entity.type
_entity.pdbx_description
1 polymer ?
#
loop_
_entity_poly.entity_id
_entity_poly.type
_entity_poly.pdbx_seq_one_letter_code
_entity_poly.pdbx_strand_id
1 'polypeptide(L)'
;MKTRELLIGITTLGILLSCFSRQNSMTFETVQKGKDLDSIPLISLDAFFQSWIKNRKHVKIDVNVRKLFEDERFIYFGKKEFGFFTSKSHFFKVEKEILEKEFPGYEELSASDLQIHSWNELLSKEDRDIWLNTVAPNRDRCGLKYQFTLKDKKVILNAHWEVESCPELSPLKDKSYRLIYDPFRKRYE
;
A
#
# COMPACT_ATOMS: atom_id res chain seq x y z
N MET A 1 -82.43 15.68 -22.36
CA MET A 1 -81.76 16.71 -21.55
C MET A 1 -80.53 16.06 -20.91
N LYS A 2 -79.32 16.47 -21.33
CA LYS A 2 -77.96 16.20 -20.78
C LYS A 2 -77.59 14.72 -20.46
N THR A 3 -76.48 14.11 -20.88
CA THR A 3 -75.21 14.51 -21.53
C THR A 3 -74.52 13.18 -21.90
N ARG A 4 -74.18 12.95 -23.18
CA ARG A 4 -72.81 12.96 -23.76
C ARG A 4 -71.84 11.98 -23.07
N GLU A 5 -71.61 10.82 -23.67
CA GLU A 5 -70.60 10.50 -24.72
C GLU A 5 -69.32 9.94 -24.06
N LEU A 6 -68.94 8.68 -24.33
CA LEU A 6 -68.08 8.22 -25.44
C LEU A 6 -66.61 8.67 -25.19
N LEU A 7 -65.54 7.88 -25.33
CA LEU A 7 -65.22 6.78 -26.22
C LEU A 7 -63.76 6.33 -25.89
N ILE A 8 -63.41 5.04 -26.09
CA ILE A 8 -62.11 4.46 -26.57
C ILE A 8 -60.80 5.12 -26.06
N GLY A 9 -59.84 4.45 -25.43
CA GLY A 9 -59.23 3.15 -25.72
C GLY A 9 -57.71 3.30 -25.96
N ILE A 10 -57.00 2.18 -25.88
CA ILE A 10 -55.62 1.90 -26.38
C ILE A 10 -54.44 2.12 -25.41
N THR A 11 -53.88 0.94 -25.05
CA THR A 11 -52.53 0.56 -24.65
C THR A 11 -51.36 1.49 -25.04
N THR A 12 -50.40 1.67 -24.15
CA THR A 12 -48.96 1.67 -24.50
C THR A 12 -48.07 1.14 -23.38
N LEU A 13 -47.09 0.38 -23.86
CA LEU A 13 -45.98 -0.32 -23.24
C LEU A 13 -44.89 0.65 -22.71
N GLY A 14 -44.19 0.27 -21.64
CA GLY A 14 -42.91 0.88 -21.24
C GLY A 14 -42.89 1.28 -19.76
N ILE A 15 -41.93 0.93 -18.92
CA ILE A 15 -40.57 0.43 -19.12
C ILE A 15 -40.31 -0.50 -17.94
N LEU A 16 -39.77 -1.69 -18.22
CA LEU A 16 -39.17 -2.57 -17.23
C LEU A 16 -38.21 -1.72 -16.38
N LEU A 17 -38.47 -1.61 -15.07
CA LEU A 17 -37.50 -1.17 -14.08
C LEU A 17 -36.41 -2.25 -13.96
N SER A 18 -35.67 -2.49 -15.04
CA SER A 18 -34.32 -3.03 -14.99
C SER A 18 -33.36 -1.88 -14.69
N CYS A 19 -33.57 -1.22 -13.55
CA CYS A 19 -32.41 -0.77 -12.78
C CYS A 19 -31.80 -2.03 -12.14
N PHE A 20 -31.34 -2.96 -12.98
CA PHE A 20 -30.16 -3.72 -12.66
C PHE A 20 -29.11 -2.64 -12.49
N SER A 21 -28.90 -2.18 -11.26
CA SER A 21 -27.62 -1.67 -10.87
C SER A 21 -26.64 -2.75 -11.34
N ARG A 22 -25.98 -2.54 -12.48
CA ARG A 22 -24.75 -3.25 -12.76
C ARG A 22 -23.92 -2.91 -11.54
N GLN A 23 -23.83 -3.84 -10.60
CA GLN A 23 -22.64 -3.95 -9.79
C GLN A 23 -21.54 -4.17 -10.81
N ASN A 24 -21.04 -3.09 -11.41
CA ASN A 24 -19.74 -3.09 -12.01
C ASN A 24 -18.83 -3.42 -10.85
N SER A 25 -18.53 -4.70 -10.70
CA SER A 25 -17.51 -5.15 -9.77
C SER A 25 -16.22 -4.53 -10.31
N MET A 26 -15.77 -3.44 -9.69
CA MET A 26 -14.54 -2.77 -10.08
C MET A 26 -13.40 -3.79 -10.10
N THR A 27 -12.77 -3.95 -11.26
CA THR A 27 -11.62 -4.84 -11.46
C THR A 27 -10.38 -4.05 -11.85
N PHE A 28 -9.21 -4.67 -11.76
CA PHE A 28 -7.96 -4.09 -12.22
C PHE A 28 -8.05 -3.65 -13.69
N GLU A 29 -8.61 -4.48 -14.57
CA GLU A 29 -8.74 -4.17 -15.99
C GLU A 29 -9.68 -2.99 -16.25
N THR A 30 -10.75 -2.86 -15.46
CA THR A 30 -11.67 -1.72 -15.59
C THR A 30 -11.01 -0.41 -15.20
N VAL A 31 -10.27 -0.38 -14.09
CA VAL A 31 -9.54 0.81 -13.63
C VAL A 31 -8.43 1.18 -14.61
N GLN A 32 -7.68 0.20 -15.13
CA GLN A 32 -6.66 0.41 -16.17
C GLN A 32 -7.22 1.04 -17.46
N LYS A 33 -8.50 0.82 -17.75
CA LYS A 33 -9.21 1.43 -18.89
C LYS A 33 -9.84 2.78 -18.55
N GLY A 34 -9.54 3.35 -17.39
CA GLY A 34 -10.08 4.63 -16.93
C GLY A 34 -11.55 4.58 -16.53
N LYS A 35 -12.07 3.41 -16.14
CA LYS A 35 -13.47 3.25 -15.70
C LYS A 35 -13.59 3.25 -14.18
N ASP A 36 -14.76 3.67 -13.71
CA ASP A 36 -15.18 3.66 -12.29
C ASP A 36 -14.27 4.52 -11.36
N LEU A 37 -13.45 5.41 -11.93
CA LEU A 37 -12.43 6.22 -11.23
C LEU A 37 -13.00 7.13 -10.13
N ASP A 38 -14.20 7.67 -10.33
CA ASP A 38 -14.84 8.57 -9.36
C ASP A 38 -15.15 7.87 -8.04
N SER A 39 -15.42 6.57 -8.09
CA SER A 39 -15.73 5.76 -6.91
C SER A 39 -14.49 5.28 -6.14
N ILE A 40 -13.29 5.47 -6.70
CA ILE A 40 -12.03 5.08 -6.04
C ILE A 40 -11.70 6.11 -4.94
N PRO A 41 -11.51 5.67 -3.67
CA PRO A 41 -11.25 6.57 -2.56
C PRO A 41 -9.89 7.27 -2.70
N LEU A 42 -9.89 8.58 -2.44
CA LEU A 42 -8.67 9.35 -2.24
C LEU A 42 -8.06 8.99 -0.88
N ILE A 43 -6.75 8.73 -0.84
CA ILE A 43 -6.00 8.53 0.40
C ILE A 43 -4.89 9.56 0.54
N SER A 44 -4.42 9.77 1.77
CA SER A 44 -3.29 10.67 2.03
C SER A 44 -1.97 10.09 1.52
N LEU A 45 -0.98 10.98 1.32
CA LEU A 45 0.39 10.57 0.99
C LEU A 45 0.97 9.60 2.03
N ASP A 46 0.71 9.82 3.32
CA ASP A 46 1.19 8.94 4.39
C ASP A 46 0.59 7.53 4.28
N ALA A 47 -0.73 7.44 4.04
CA ALA A 47 -1.40 6.15 3.84
C ALA A 47 -0.90 5.43 2.59
N PHE A 48 -0.63 6.20 1.52
CA PHE A 48 0.01 5.69 0.32
C PHE A 48 1.40 5.14 0.62
N PHE A 49 2.27 5.93 1.26
CA PHE A 49 3.63 5.56 1.61
C PHE A 49 3.67 4.26 2.44
N GLN A 50 2.83 4.15 3.47
CA GLN A 50 2.73 2.95 4.30
C GLN A 50 2.26 1.71 3.54
N SER A 51 1.49 1.90 2.46
CA SER A 51 1.06 0.82 1.58
C SER A 51 2.16 0.46 0.58
N TRP A 52 2.80 1.47 -0.02
CA TRP A 52 3.81 1.31 -1.06
C TRP A 52 5.11 0.70 -0.54
N ILE A 53 5.60 1.15 0.61
CA ILE A 53 6.88 0.70 1.17
C ILE A 53 6.88 -0.80 1.49
N LYS A 54 5.70 -1.41 1.64
CA LYS A 54 5.50 -2.85 1.88
C LYS A 54 5.59 -3.70 0.61
N ASN A 55 5.71 -3.09 -0.57
CA ASN A 55 5.91 -3.80 -1.81
C ASN A 55 7.18 -4.66 -1.74
N ARG A 56 7.10 -5.88 -2.28
CA ARG A 56 8.17 -6.87 -2.27
C ARG A 56 8.61 -7.16 -3.70
N LYS A 57 9.92 -7.16 -3.97
CA LYS A 57 10.48 -7.46 -5.31
C LYS A 57 10.14 -8.87 -5.80
N HIS A 58 10.16 -9.84 -4.88
CA HIS A 58 9.91 -11.25 -5.19
C HIS A 58 8.79 -11.78 -4.30
N VAL A 59 7.67 -12.16 -4.92
CA VAL A 59 6.50 -12.70 -4.23
C VAL A 59 5.96 -13.92 -4.96
N LYS A 60 5.59 -14.96 -4.21
CA LYS A 60 4.86 -16.12 -4.74
C LYS A 60 3.40 -15.77 -5.05
N ILE A 61 2.83 -14.85 -4.27
CA ILE A 61 1.48 -14.32 -4.44
C ILE A 61 1.60 -12.81 -4.48
N ASP A 62 1.17 -12.21 -5.59
CA ASP A 62 1.29 -10.78 -5.78
C ASP A 62 0.23 -10.01 -4.98
N VAL A 63 0.71 -9.39 -3.90
CA VAL A 63 -0.04 -8.49 -3.00
C VAL A 63 0.47 -7.05 -3.08
N ASN A 64 1.36 -6.76 -4.03
CA ASN A 64 1.94 -5.43 -4.16
C ASN A 64 0.90 -4.42 -4.64
N VAL A 65 1.09 -3.19 -4.20
CA VAL A 65 0.45 -2.01 -4.80
C VAL A 65 1.02 -1.81 -6.19
N ARG A 66 0.14 -1.64 -7.18
CA ARG A 66 0.47 -1.34 -8.57
C ARG A 66 -0.23 -0.06 -9.00
N LYS A 67 0.47 0.76 -9.77
CA LYS A 67 -0.16 1.83 -10.56
C LYS A 67 -1.04 1.21 -11.64
N LEU A 68 -2.27 1.69 -11.77
CA LEU A 68 -3.27 1.16 -12.71
C LEU A 68 -3.63 2.19 -13.78
N PHE A 69 -3.80 3.44 -13.38
CA PHE A 69 -4.21 4.52 -14.27
C PHE A 69 -3.67 5.85 -13.74
N GLU A 70 -3.59 6.84 -14.60
CA GLU A 70 -3.20 8.20 -14.26
C GLU A 70 -4.01 9.17 -15.12
N ASP A 71 -4.57 10.20 -14.48
CA ASP A 71 -5.16 11.35 -15.16
C ASP A 71 -4.43 12.64 -14.78
N GLU A 72 -5.00 13.79 -15.14
CA GLU A 72 -4.40 15.10 -14.88
C GLU A 72 -4.22 15.41 -13.39
N ARG A 73 -5.06 14.85 -12.52
CA ARG A 73 -5.15 15.20 -11.09
C ARG A 73 -4.67 14.08 -10.17
N PHE A 74 -4.90 12.82 -10.54
CA PHE A 74 -4.71 11.67 -9.66
C PHE A 74 -3.92 10.54 -10.33
N ILE A 75 -3.20 9.81 -9.48
CA ILE A 75 -2.66 8.49 -9.82
C ILE A 75 -3.49 7.44 -9.08
N TYR A 76 -3.94 6.42 -9.82
CA TYR A 76 -4.81 5.36 -9.33
C TYR A 76 -4.01 4.07 -9.14
N PHE A 77 -4.24 3.42 -8.01
CA PHE A 77 -3.52 2.24 -7.59
C PHE A 77 -4.47 1.11 -7.20
N GLY A 78 -3.96 -0.11 -7.24
CA GLY A 78 -4.65 -1.26 -6.69
C GLY A 78 -3.69 -2.31 -6.15
N LYS A 79 -4.19 -3.09 -5.20
CA LYS A 79 -3.53 -4.28 -4.66
C LYS A 79 -4.54 -5.40 -4.45
N LYS A 80 -4.06 -6.65 -4.46
CA LYS A 80 -4.86 -7.80 -4.07
C LYS A 80 -4.69 -8.07 -2.59
N GLU A 81 -5.80 -8.28 -1.90
CA GLU A 81 -5.83 -8.76 -0.53
C GLU A 81 -6.36 -10.20 -0.54
N PHE A 82 -5.59 -11.11 0.05
CA PHE A 82 -5.98 -12.52 0.17
C PHE A 82 -6.32 -12.81 1.62
N GLY A 83 -7.58 -13.17 1.87
CA GLY A 83 -8.01 -13.86 3.08
C GLY A 83 -7.96 -15.38 2.89
N PHE A 84 -8.23 -16.14 3.96
CA PHE A 84 -8.24 -17.62 3.92
C PHE A 84 -9.16 -18.20 2.83
N PHE A 85 -10.25 -17.51 2.46
CA PHE A 85 -11.24 -18.01 1.49
C PHE A 85 -11.64 -16.99 0.40
N THR A 86 -11.08 -15.78 0.40
CA THR A 86 -11.50 -14.71 -0.51
C THR A 86 -10.33 -13.90 -1.01
N SER A 87 -10.31 -13.59 -2.31
CA SER A 87 -9.46 -12.54 -2.87
C SER A 87 -10.30 -11.29 -3.09
N LYS A 88 -9.92 -10.17 -2.49
CA LYS A 88 -10.56 -8.87 -2.68
C LYS A 88 -9.55 -7.90 -3.29
N SER A 89 -9.99 -7.15 -4.28
CA SER A 89 -9.22 -6.03 -4.82
C SER A 89 -9.46 -4.79 -3.97
N HIS A 90 -8.38 -4.12 -3.59
CA HIS A 90 -8.44 -2.84 -2.92
C HIS A 90 -7.85 -1.77 -3.85
N PHE A 91 -8.61 -0.70 -4.07
CA PHE A 91 -8.26 0.40 -4.96
C PHE A 91 -8.23 1.72 -4.18
N PHE A 92 -7.33 2.61 -4.56
CA PHE A 92 -7.23 3.96 -4.00
C PHE A 92 -6.56 4.89 -5.02
N LYS A 93 -6.73 6.19 -4.83
CA LYS A 93 -6.06 7.22 -5.63
C LYS A 93 -5.33 8.22 -4.74
N VAL A 94 -4.31 8.85 -5.30
CA VAL A 94 -3.48 9.87 -4.62
C VAL A 94 -3.37 11.06 -5.55
N GLU A 95 -3.36 12.27 -4.98
CA GLU A 95 -3.11 13.50 -5.74
C GLU A 95 -1.72 13.45 -6.39
N LYS A 96 -1.69 13.61 -7.71
CA LYS A 96 -0.48 13.49 -8.52
C LYS A 96 0.58 14.50 -8.09
N GLU A 97 0.19 15.78 -7.96
CA GLU A 97 1.10 16.86 -7.60
C GLU A 97 1.78 16.62 -6.25
N ILE A 98 1.02 16.19 -5.23
CA ILE A 98 1.56 15.90 -3.90
C ILE A 98 2.53 14.71 -3.97
N LEU A 99 2.13 13.63 -4.63
CA LEU A 99 2.95 12.42 -4.72
C LEU A 99 4.29 12.69 -5.43
N GLU A 100 4.26 13.37 -6.57
CA GLU A 100 5.47 13.69 -7.34
C GLU A 100 6.37 14.69 -6.62
N LYS A 101 5.79 15.65 -5.89
CA LYS A 101 6.54 16.68 -5.16
C LYS A 101 7.18 16.15 -3.88
N GLU A 102 6.48 15.31 -3.13
CA GLU A 102 6.86 14.92 -1.77
C GLU A 102 7.44 13.51 -1.68
N PHE A 103 7.16 12.61 -2.63
CA PHE A 103 7.78 11.30 -2.70
C PHE A 103 8.21 10.95 -4.14
N PRO A 104 9.11 11.75 -4.73
CA PRO A 104 9.61 11.49 -6.09
C PRO A 104 10.35 10.15 -6.16
N GLY A 105 10.24 9.47 -7.30
CA GLY A 105 10.97 8.21 -7.53
C GLY A 105 10.50 7.04 -6.66
N TYR A 106 9.32 7.12 -6.04
CA TYR A 106 8.76 6.07 -5.20
C TYR A 106 8.75 4.68 -5.87
N GLU A 107 8.62 4.64 -7.21
CA GLU A 107 8.61 3.40 -8.00
C GLU A 107 9.90 2.58 -7.91
N GLU A 108 11.04 3.23 -7.66
CA GLU A 108 12.34 2.57 -7.58
C GLU A 108 12.68 2.10 -6.15
N LEU A 109 11.93 2.55 -5.15
CA LEU A 109 12.25 2.30 -3.74
C LEU A 109 11.49 1.10 -3.19
N SER A 110 12.21 0.22 -2.50
CA SER A 110 11.63 -0.89 -1.74
C SER A 110 12.12 -0.89 -0.29
N ALA A 111 11.26 -1.30 0.66
CA ALA A 111 11.69 -1.51 2.04
C ALA A 111 12.86 -2.49 2.14
N SER A 112 12.88 -3.53 1.31
CA SER A 112 13.94 -4.54 1.32
C SER A 112 15.31 -3.95 1.07
N ASP A 113 15.44 -3.00 0.14
CA ASP A 113 16.74 -2.37 -0.15
C ASP A 113 17.24 -1.56 1.05
N LEU A 114 16.34 -0.81 1.69
CA LEU A 114 16.66 -0.03 2.88
C LEU A 114 17.02 -0.92 4.07
N GLN A 115 16.31 -2.04 4.26
CA GLN A 115 16.61 -3.01 5.32
C GLN A 115 17.96 -3.69 5.11
N ILE A 116 18.27 -4.10 3.88
CA ILE A 116 19.56 -4.70 3.53
C ILE A 116 20.69 -3.70 3.78
N HIS A 117 20.53 -2.45 3.34
CA HIS A 117 21.51 -1.40 3.58
C HIS A 117 21.69 -1.13 5.08
N SER A 118 20.59 -1.01 5.83
CA SER A 118 20.64 -0.85 7.29
C SER A 118 21.38 -1.99 7.96
N TRP A 119 21.12 -3.24 7.56
CA TRP A 119 21.78 -4.42 8.11
C TRP A 119 23.28 -4.41 7.83
N ASN A 120 23.69 -4.09 6.61
CA ASN A 120 25.08 -4.19 6.17
C ASN A 120 25.94 -2.99 6.60
N GLU A 121 25.39 -1.79 6.59
CA GLU A 121 26.17 -0.55 6.74
C GLU A 121 25.95 0.15 8.08
N LEU A 122 24.75 0.07 8.68
CA LEU A 122 24.46 0.76 9.94
C LEU A 122 24.69 -0.08 11.19
N LEU A 123 24.32 -1.36 11.14
CA LEU A 123 24.55 -2.23 12.29
C LEU A 123 26.05 -2.43 12.49
N SER A 124 26.51 -2.32 13.74
CA SER A 124 27.90 -2.64 14.05
C SER A 124 28.16 -4.13 13.79
N LYS A 125 29.41 -4.48 13.49
CA LYS A 125 29.81 -5.89 13.37
C LYS A 125 29.49 -6.67 14.65
N GLU A 126 29.74 -6.07 15.81
CA GLU A 126 29.44 -6.66 17.11
C GLU A 126 27.94 -6.99 17.26
N ASP A 127 27.05 -6.06 16.90
CA ASP A 127 25.61 -6.29 16.99
C ASP A 127 25.13 -7.42 16.08
N ARG A 128 25.66 -7.45 14.85
CA ARG A 128 25.39 -8.54 13.91
C ARG A 128 25.91 -9.87 14.44
N ASP A 129 27.13 -9.90 14.98
CA ASP A 129 27.75 -11.11 15.50
C ASP A 129 26.98 -11.64 16.72
N ILE A 130 26.49 -10.75 17.61
CA ILE A 130 25.60 -11.14 18.71
C ILE A 130 24.34 -11.81 18.17
N TRP A 131 23.65 -11.20 17.20
CA TRP A 131 22.44 -11.78 16.62
C TRP A 131 22.71 -13.12 15.92
N LEU A 132 23.77 -13.21 15.12
CA LEU A 132 24.05 -14.39 14.30
C LEU A 132 24.51 -15.58 15.15
N ASN A 133 25.33 -15.35 16.18
CA ASN A 133 26.01 -16.40 16.94
C ASN A 133 25.29 -16.80 18.24
N THR A 134 24.33 -16.01 18.71
CA THR A 134 23.57 -16.33 19.93
C THR A 134 22.41 -17.28 19.62
N VAL A 135 22.35 -18.39 20.36
CA VAL A 135 21.22 -19.33 20.33
C VAL A 135 20.20 -18.88 21.37
N ALA A 136 18.98 -18.57 20.92
CA ALA A 136 17.87 -18.20 21.78
C ALA A 136 16.66 -19.13 21.49
N PRO A 137 16.08 -19.82 22.49
CA PRO A 137 14.97 -20.76 22.28
C PRO A 137 13.72 -20.13 21.63
N ASN A 138 13.46 -18.85 21.90
CA ASN A 138 12.30 -18.11 21.39
C ASN A 138 12.68 -17.09 20.29
N ARG A 139 13.70 -17.40 19.49
CA ARG A 139 14.25 -16.47 18.50
C ARG A 139 13.22 -16.00 17.46
N ASP A 140 12.19 -16.81 17.20
CA ASP A 140 11.06 -16.47 16.31
C ASP A 140 10.25 -15.25 16.80
N ARG A 141 10.27 -14.98 18.11
CA ARG A 141 9.59 -13.83 18.74
C ARG A 141 10.47 -12.60 18.84
N CYS A 142 11.75 -12.73 18.51
CA CYS A 142 12.73 -11.67 18.66
C CYS A 142 13.26 -11.23 17.30
N GLY A 143 13.83 -10.03 17.24
CA GLY A 143 14.58 -9.59 16.07
C GLY A 143 14.51 -8.11 15.84
N LEU A 144 15.20 -7.70 14.78
CA LEU A 144 15.24 -6.31 14.36
C LEU A 144 13.92 -5.95 13.67
N LYS A 145 13.20 -4.98 14.24
CA LYS A 145 12.01 -4.40 13.64
C LYS A 145 12.37 -3.12 12.91
N TYR A 146 11.57 -2.81 11.90
CA TYR A 146 11.73 -1.63 11.08
C TYR A 146 10.44 -0.83 11.05
N GLN A 147 10.56 0.47 11.26
CA GLN A 147 9.50 1.44 11.08
C GLN A 147 9.92 2.43 9.99
N PHE A 148 9.00 2.71 9.08
CA PHE A 148 9.25 3.60 7.94
C PHE A 148 8.37 4.83 8.07
N THR A 149 8.95 5.99 7.80
CA THR A 149 8.23 7.27 7.69
C THR A 149 8.73 8.06 6.49
N LEU A 150 7.85 8.86 5.89
CA LEU A 150 8.21 9.84 4.87
C LEU A 150 8.12 11.22 5.53
N LYS A 151 9.22 11.96 5.54
CA LYS A 151 9.26 13.31 6.13
C LYS A 151 10.27 14.17 5.37
N ASP A 152 9.89 15.41 5.08
CA ASP A 152 10.75 16.38 4.37
C ASP A 152 11.34 15.77 3.08
N LYS A 153 10.49 15.03 2.35
CA LYS A 153 10.82 14.30 1.10
C LYS A 153 11.84 13.18 1.24
N LYS A 154 12.12 12.75 2.47
CA LYS A 154 13.09 11.70 2.78
C LYS A 154 12.38 10.51 3.42
N VAL A 155 12.86 9.32 3.10
CA VAL A 155 12.43 8.10 3.75
C VAL A 155 13.32 7.84 4.94
N ILE A 156 12.72 7.80 6.12
CA ILE A 156 13.39 7.53 7.38
C ILE A 156 13.00 6.11 7.79
N LEU A 157 14.00 5.25 7.91
CA LEU A 157 13.90 3.93 8.52
C LEU A 157 14.47 4.02 9.93
N ASN A 158 13.65 3.68 10.92
CA ASN A 158 14.10 3.45 12.29
C ASN A 158 14.09 1.94 12.52
N ALA A 159 15.22 1.41 12.95
CA ALA A 159 15.38 0.01 13.30
C ALA A 159 15.59 -0.11 14.81
N HIS A 160 14.89 -1.02 15.47
CA HIS A 160 15.07 -1.31 16.89
C HIS A 160 14.98 -2.81 17.13
N TRP A 161 15.69 -3.29 18.16
CA TRP A 161 15.63 -4.69 18.55
C TRP A 161 14.45 -4.93 19.49
N GLU A 162 13.57 -5.86 19.11
CA GLU A 162 12.58 -6.44 20.03
C GLU A 162 13.13 -7.79 20.49
N VAL A 163 13.65 -7.84 21.71
CA VAL A 163 14.35 -9.02 22.27
C VAL A 163 13.91 -9.33 23.71
N GLU A 164 12.77 -8.78 24.15
CA GLU A 164 12.25 -8.97 25.52
C GLU A 164 12.03 -10.46 25.85
N SER A 165 11.69 -11.26 24.84
CA SER A 165 11.49 -12.71 24.97
C SER A 165 12.78 -13.55 24.83
N CYS A 166 13.93 -12.89 24.63
CA CYS A 166 15.23 -13.52 24.41
C CYS A 166 16.31 -12.91 25.34
N PRO A 167 16.38 -13.35 26.62
CA PRO A 167 17.35 -12.83 27.59
C PRO A 167 18.81 -12.94 27.11
N GLU A 168 19.13 -13.95 26.30
CA GLU A 168 20.44 -14.17 25.72
C GLU A 168 20.86 -13.04 24.76
N LEU A 169 19.88 -12.33 24.20
CA LEU A 169 20.07 -11.19 23.30
C LEU A 169 19.95 -9.84 24.04
N SER A 170 19.96 -9.83 25.37
CA SER A 170 19.89 -8.61 26.17
C SER A 170 20.88 -7.50 25.79
N PRO A 171 22.11 -7.76 25.28
CA PRO A 171 23.00 -6.70 24.78
C PRO A 171 22.43 -5.88 23.62
N LEU A 172 21.36 -6.34 22.97
CA LEU A 172 20.70 -5.65 21.85
C LEU A 172 19.48 -4.83 22.29
N LYS A 173 18.93 -5.05 23.50
CA LYS A 173 17.59 -4.62 23.92
C LYS A 173 17.28 -3.14 23.72
N ASP A 174 18.26 -2.27 23.92
CA ASP A 174 18.07 -0.81 23.83
C ASP A 174 18.77 -0.21 22.61
N LYS A 175 19.26 -1.05 21.70
CA LYS A 175 19.95 -0.59 20.50
C LYS A 175 18.93 -0.24 19.41
N SER A 176 19.07 0.97 18.89
CA SER A 176 18.28 1.48 17.77
C SER A 176 19.18 2.16 16.74
N TYR A 177 18.80 2.07 15.47
CA TYR A 177 19.53 2.62 14.34
C TYR A 177 18.57 3.44 13.50
N ARG A 178 19.10 4.47 12.86
CA ARG A 178 18.33 5.33 11.96
C ARG A 178 19.04 5.44 10.64
N LEU A 179 18.30 5.17 9.56
CA LEU A 179 18.72 5.40 8.19
C LEU A 179 17.85 6.50 7.61
N ILE A 180 18.48 7.45 6.92
CA ILE A 180 17.77 8.45 6.14
C ILE A 180 18.16 8.26 4.68
N TYR A 181 17.16 8.13 3.82
CA TYR A 181 17.34 8.00 2.38
C TYR A 181 16.64 9.16 1.67
N ASP A 182 17.37 9.84 0.79
CA ASP A 182 16.85 10.87 -0.11
C ASP A 182 16.49 10.21 -1.46
N PRO A 183 15.19 10.02 -1.79
CA PRO A 183 14.75 9.41 -3.04
C PRO A 183 15.08 10.25 -4.27
N PHE A 184 15.13 11.58 -4.13
CA PHE A 184 15.43 12.48 -5.24
C PHE A 184 16.91 12.40 -5.62
N ARG A 185 17.80 12.42 -4.62
CA ARG A 185 19.25 12.32 -4.82
C ARG A 185 19.77 10.88 -4.90
N LYS A 186 18.92 9.90 -4.66
CA LYS A 186 19.22 8.46 -4.60
C LYS A 186 20.41 8.14 -3.69
N ARG A 187 20.46 8.76 -2.50
CA ARG A 187 21.60 8.61 -1.57
C ARG A 187 21.15 8.50 -0.11
N TYR A 188 21.99 7.84 0.68
CA TYR A 188 21.87 7.78 2.13
C TYR A 188 22.53 9.01 2.76
N GLU A 189 22.02 9.44 3.92
CA GLU A 189 22.59 10.52 4.74
C GLU A 189 23.16 10.01 6.06
#